data_AF-A0A5C4S3A7-F1
#
_entry.id   AF-A0A5C4S3A7-F1
#
_cell.length_a   1.000
_cell.length_b   1.000
_cell.length_c   1.000
_cell.angle_alpha   90.00
_cell.angle_beta   90.00
_cell.angle_gamma   90.00
#
_symmetry.space_group_name_H-M   'P 1'
#
loop_
_entity.id
_entity.type
_entity.pdbx_description
1 polymer ?
#
loop_
_entity_poly.entity_id
_entity_poly.type
_entity_poly.pdbx_seq_one_letter_code
_entity_poly.pdbx_strand_id
1 'polypeptide(L)'
;MSTCPVTHLTVAVHPAWTKEHKKAGYTKVIQRIGQDILLAAITADRDVTLDTLDNDLLQKVTQEPGYSQEHLYLLWDMTHVINLSSTYKKETASIIYNPGNPFKAIIFYNVDSRARTLTETFAAIVQDTIPVYIQETYTEAVSTITELKNGTTPSYGDEDPSRARQATKKREFLAIMGRMSWLGMLDQNIAIPPHDDPYYVFFKAMEQLQQDLQENISQESRELDFIRKNSEELLREQNIQLNAQQELYKQLKQQLEKEKSALTSRLASQEMELTRISTAIAEKTSTLKHLLEIIRDLDIEPQQKQQMQSACESMIETEMIEKKLNIELTATDSEFLVKLQKKHPNLNQRELRIGLLIKLNYDTREIARSIGISTRGMESIRYRMHKKIGLSRHQSIKSYLNELAMTA
;
A
#
# COMPACT_ATOMS: atom_id res chain seq x y z
N MET A 1 -5.48 -56.79 -9.32
CA MET A 1 -4.45 -56.60 -8.28
C MET A 1 -3.17 -57.22 -8.78
N SER A 2 -2.09 -56.45 -8.87
CA SER A 2 -0.76 -56.98 -9.16
C SER A 2 -0.15 -57.56 -7.87
N THR A 3 0.76 -58.52 -8.02
CA THR A 3 1.51 -59.12 -6.91
C THR A 3 2.99 -58.82 -7.07
N CYS A 4 3.68 -58.58 -5.97
CA CYS A 4 5.13 -58.38 -5.98
C CYS A 4 5.80 -59.70 -6.43
N PRO A 5 6.68 -59.66 -7.44
CA PRO A 5 7.29 -60.88 -7.98
C PRO A 5 8.23 -61.58 -7.00
N VAL A 6 8.72 -60.88 -5.96
CA VAL A 6 9.68 -61.40 -4.97
C VAL A 6 8.98 -61.91 -3.71
N THR A 7 8.09 -61.11 -3.13
CA THR A 7 7.43 -61.44 -1.86
C THR A 7 6.06 -62.10 -2.04
N HIS A 8 5.54 -62.10 -3.25
CA HIS A 8 4.16 -62.50 -3.59
C HIS A 8 3.06 -61.71 -2.85
N LEU A 9 3.42 -60.61 -2.17
CA LEU A 9 2.48 -59.72 -1.51
C LEU A 9 1.66 -58.91 -2.53
N THR A 10 0.45 -58.52 -2.14
CA THR A 10 -0.41 -57.66 -2.96
C THR A 10 0.23 -56.28 -3.14
N VAL A 11 0.23 -55.80 -4.39
CA VAL A 11 0.62 -54.44 -4.73
C VAL A 11 -0.64 -53.61 -4.95
N ALA A 12 -0.82 -52.60 -4.11
CA ALA A 12 -1.88 -51.63 -4.23
C ALA A 12 -1.36 -50.36 -4.91
N VAL A 13 -2.17 -49.85 -5.83
CA VAL A 13 -1.95 -48.59 -6.53
C VAL A 13 -3.27 -47.83 -6.50
N HIS A 14 -3.22 -46.53 -6.26
CA HIS A 14 -4.41 -45.68 -6.24
C HIS A 14 -4.14 -44.38 -7.00
N PRO A 15 -5.11 -43.86 -7.80
CA PRO A 15 -4.92 -42.60 -8.53
C PRO A 15 -4.56 -41.41 -7.63
N ALA A 16 -5.05 -41.39 -6.39
CA ALA A 16 -4.71 -40.35 -5.41
C ALA A 16 -3.27 -40.44 -4.86
N TRP A 17 -2.53 -41.52 -5.18
CA TRP A 17 -1.12 -41.72 -4.82
C TRP A 17 -0.17 -41.36 -5.97
N THR A 18 -0.69 -40.60 -6.94
CA THR A 18 0.03 -40.11 -8.11
C THR A 18 0.00 -38.59 -8.14
N LYS A 19 1.13 -37.95 -8.45
CA LYS A 19 1.24 -36.50 -8.57
C LYS A 19 2.12 -36.10 -9.75
N GLU A 20 1.58 -35.24 -10.61
CA GLU A 20 2.23 -34.79 -11.83
C GLU A 20 3.05 -33.51 -11.57
N HIS A 21 4.33 -33.54 -11.93
CA HIS A 21 5.24 -32.39 -11.85
C HIS A 21 5.53 -31.85 -13.26
N LYS A 22 4.55 -31.15 -13.84
CA LYS A 22 4.58 -30.70 -15.25
C LYS A 22 5.85 -29.94 -15.64
N LYS A 23 6.34 -29.05 -14.77
CA LYS A 23 7.54 -28.24 -15.04
C LYS A 23 8.81 -29.09 -15.04
N ALA A 24 8.90 -30.08 -14.14
CA ALA A 24 10.05 -30.95 -14.03
C ALA A 24 9.99 -32.16 -14.98
N GLY A 25 8.82 -32.45 -15.56
CA GLY A 25 8.64 -33.45 -16.61
C GLY A 25 8.61 -34.89 -16.10
N TYR A 26 8.11 -35.11 -14.88
CA TYR A 26 7.90 -36.44 -14.33
C TYR A 26 6.57 -36.53 -13.59
N THR A 27 6.08 -37.74 -13.41
CA THR A 27 4.94 -38.06 -12.54
C THR A 27 5.43 -38.95 -11.42
N LYS A 28 5.25 -38.52 -10.17
CA LYS A 28 5.55 -39.34 -8.99
C LYS A 28 4.42 -40.29 -8.72
N VAL A 29 4.75 -41.55 -8.44
CA VAL A 29 3.79 -42.60 -8.10
C VAL A 29 4.27 -43.28 -6.82
N ILE A 30 3.39 -43.41 -5.83
CA ILE A 30 3.63 -44.22 -4.64
C ILE A 30 2.74 -45.46 -4.71
N GLN A 31 3.35 -46.63 -4.52
CA GLN A 31 2.67 -47.91 -4.46
C GLN A 31 2.86 -48.53 -3.08
N ARG A 32 1.92 -49.37 -2.65
CA ARG A 32 2.01 -50.13 -1.41
C ARG A 32 2.22 -51.60 -1.73
N ILE A 33 3.24 -52.21 -1.14
CA ILE A 33 3.49 -53.65 -1.23
C ILE A 33 3.20 -54.25 0.15
N GLY A 34 2.15 -55.06 0.25
CA GLY A 34 1.67 -55.55 1.55
C GLY A 34 1.23 -54.41 2.49
N GLN A 35 1.55 -54.54 3.78
CA GLN A 35 1.07 -53.65 4.85
C GLN A 35 2.12 -52.65 5.37
N ASP A 36 3.36 -52.72 4.88
CA ASP A 36 4.49 -52.02 5.49
C ASP A 36 5.60 -51.59 4.50
N ILE A 37 5.47 -51.86 3.20
CA ILE A 37 6.45 -51.41 2.18
C ILE A 37 5.82 -50.34 1.29
N LEU A 38 6.49 -49.19 1.20
CA LEU A 38 6.17 -48.10 0.27
C LEU A 38 7.16 -48.13 -0.88
N LEU A 39 6.68 -48.15 -2.11
CA LEU A 39 7.50 -47.98 -3.30
C LEU A 39 7.24 -46.59 -3.90
N ALA A 40 8.22 -45.70 -3.75
CA ALA A 40 8.24 -44.40 -4.40
C ALA A 40 8.99 -44.52 -5.73
N ALA A 41 8.28 -44.29 -6.84
CA ALA A 41 8.83 -44.31 -8.18
C ALA A 41 8.42 -43.06 -8.96
N ILE A 42 9.11 -42.82 -10.07
CA ILE A 42 8.73 -41.78 -11.03
C ILE A 42 8.52 -42.38 -12.41
N THR A 43 7.52 -41.86 -13.13
CA THR A 43 7.33 -42.09 -14.55
C THR A 43 7.79 -40.86 -15.30
N ALA A 44 8.78 -41.02 -16.18
CA ALA A 44 9.29 -39.96 -17.04
C ALA A 44 9.81 -40.56 -18.36
N ASP A 45 9.72 -39.80 -19.45
CA ASP A 45 10.24 -40.23 -20.77
C ASP A 45 11.74 -39.92 -20.94
N ARG A 46 12.35 -39.30 -19.93
CA ARG A 46 13.75 -38.85 -19.93
C ARG A 46 14.30 -38.80 -18.52
N ASP A 47 15.61 -38.66 -18.41
CA ASP A 47 16.30 -38.34 -17.15
C ASP A 47 15.80 -37.01 -16.58
N VAL A 48 15.54 -36.97 -15.27
CA VAL A 48 15.00 -35.80 -14.57
C VAL A 48 15.78 -35.42 -13.32
N THR A 49 15.55 -34.18 -12.90
CA THR A 49 15.96 -33.67 -11.58
C THR A 49 14.72 -33.53 -10.72
N LEU A 50 14.68 -34.18 -9.56
CA LEU A 50 13.56 -34.02 -8.64
C LEU A 50 13.63 -32.65 -7.95
N ASP A 51 12.51 -31.95 -7.90
CA ASP A 51 12.44 -30.54 -7.54
C ASP A 51 11.83 -30.29 -6.15
N THR A 52 10.76 -31.01 -5.80
CA THR A 52 10.08 -30.90 -4.49
C THR A 52 9.64 -32.26 -3.95
N LEU A 53 9.64 -32.43 -2.64
CA LEU A 53 9.20 -33.65 -1.99
C LEU A 53 7.70 -33.62 -1.69
N ASP A 54 6.97 -34.56 -2.26
CA ASP A 54 5.53 -34.70 -2.05
C ASP A 54 5.17 -35.35 -0.71
N ASN A 55 5.42 -34.62 0.39
CA ASN A 55 5.09 -35.07 1.75
C ASN A 55 3.60 -35.32 1.93
N ASP A 56 2.75 -34.52 1.29
CA ASP A 56 1.31 -34.69 1.30
C ASP A 56 0.89 -36.04 0.69
N LEU A 57 1.61 -36.46 -0.37
CA LEU A 57 1.37 -37.74 -1.03
C LEU A 57 1.79 -38.90 -0.14
N LEU A 58 2.94 -38.78 0.53
CA LEU A 58 3.42 -39.78 1.49
C LEU A 58 2.43 -39.95 2.65
N GLN A 59 1.97 -38.84 3.25
CA GLN A 59 0.99 -38.86 4.34
C GLN A 59 -0.33 -39.52 3.91
N LYS A 60 -0.86 -39.16 2.73
CA LYS A 60 -2.08 -39.77 2.19
C LYS A 60 -1.96 -41.29 2.07
N VAL A 61 -0.83 -41.79 1.57
CA VAL A 61 -0.61 -43.23 1.39
C VAL A 61 -0.54 -43.95 2.73
N THR A 62 0.11 -43.32 3.73
CA THR A 62 0.27 -43.91 5.07
C THR A 62 -1.01 -43.88 5.90
N GLN A 63 -1.91 -42.91 5.71
CA GLN A 63 -3.13 -42.76 6.54
C GLN A 63 -4.32 -43.65 6.10
N GLU A 64 -4.20 -44.34 4.98
CA GLU A 64 -5.25 -45.23 4.46
C GLU A 64 -5.45 -46.47 5.35
N PRO A 65 -6.70 -46.92 5.61
CA PRO A 65 -7.00 -48.03 6.50
C PRO A 65 -6.23 -49.32 6.15
N GLY A 66 -5.78 -50.06 7.17
CA GLY A 66 -5.07 -51.34 6.99
C GLY A 66 -3.58 -51.20 6.62
N TYR A 67 -2.96 -50.05 6.87
CA TYR A 67 -1.51 -49.88 6.81
C TYR A 67 -0.88 -49.70 8.19
N SER A 68 0.35 -50.19 8.33
CA SER A 68 1.15 -49.88 9.52
C SER A 68 1.45 -48.39 9.58
N GLN A 69 1.23 -47.76 10.73
CA GLN A 69 1.61 -46.36 10.97
C GLN A 69 3.06 -46.22 11.46
N GLU A 70 3.67 -47.34 11.86
CA GLU A 70 5.04 -47.42 12.36
C GLU A 70 5.77 -48.57 11.67
N HIS A 71 7.11 -48.51 11.63
CA HIS A 71 7.96 -49.59 11.11
C HIS A 71 7.88 -49.82 9.59
N LEU A 72 7.80 -48.73 8.82
CA LEU A 72 7.69 -48.78 7.36
C LEU A 72 9.03 -48.99 6.66
N TYR A 73 9.01 -49.65 5.51
CA TYR A 73 10.16 -49.79 4.62
C TYR A 73 9.93 -48.96 3.36
N LEU A 74 10.88 -48.10 3.01
CA LEU A 74 10.79 -47.26 1.81
C LEU A 74 11.69 -47.82 0.71
N LEU A 75 11.10 -48.25 -0.40
CA LEU A 75 11.77 -48.50 -1.66
C LEU A 75 11.73 -47.23 -2.51
N TRP A 76 12.87 -46.87 -3.07
CA TRP A 76 12.99 -45.71 -3.93
C TRP A 76 13.62 -46.09 -5.26
N ASP A 77 12.80 -46.01 -6.31
CA ASP A 77 13.23 -46.22 -7.69
C ASP A 77 13.95 -44.98 -8.23
N MET A 78 15.19 -45.15 -8.67
CA MET A 78 16.03 -44.08 -9.20
C MET A 78 16.25 -44.17 -10.73
N THR A 79 15.51 -45.04 -11.45
CA THR A 79 15.73 -45.37 -12.88
C THR A 79 15.82 -44.15 -13.81
N HIS A 80 15.14 -43.05 -13.50
CA HIS A 80 15.19 -41.80 -14.28
C HIS A 80 15.73 -40.60 -13.50
N VAL A 81 16.22 -40.80 -12.28
CA VAL A 81 16.64 -39.73 -11.39
C VAL A 81 18.15 -39.56 -11.45
N ILE A 82 18.60 -38.47 -12.07
CA ILE A 82 20.04 -38.20 -12.24
C ILE A 82 20.56 -37.12 -11.30
N ASN A 83 19.67 -36.30 -10.73
CA ASN A 83 20.02 -35.23 -9.81
C ASN A 83 18.81 -34.83 -8.94
N LEU A 84 19.07 -34.04 -7.90
CA LEU A 84 18.06 -33.50 -6.98
C LEU A 84 18.28 -32.00 -6.79
N SER A 85 17.21 -31.23 -6.69
CA SER A 85 17.27 -29.81 -6.35
C SER A 85 17.76 -29.60 -4.92
N SER A 86 18.18 -28.37 -4.60
CA SER A 86 18.52 -28.00 -3.21
C SER A 86 17.32 -28.19 -2.27
N THR A 87 16.13 -27.74 -2.70
CA THR A 87 14.88 -27.89 -1.95
C THR A 87 14.59 -29.35 -1.63
N TYR A 88 14.65 -30.22 -2.64
CA TYR A 88 14.38 -31.65 -2.49
C TYR A 88 15.35 -32.32 -1.51
N LYS A 89 16.65 -31.97 -1.59
CA LYS A 89 17.68 -32.47 -0.68
C LYS A 89 17.39 -32.09 0.77
N LYS A 90 17.06 -30.82 1.02
CA LYS A 90 16.76 -30.30 2.36
C LYS A 90 15.49 -30.94 2.95
N GLU A 91 14.42 -31.02 2.16
CA GLU A 91 13.15 -31.64 2.59
C GLU A 91 13.33 -33.11 2.93
N THR A 92 14.02 -33.87 2.06
CA THR A 92 14.29 -35.29 2.29
C THR A 92 15.17 -35.49 3.51
N ALA A 93 16.28 -34.75 3.61
CA ALA A 93 17.23 -34.85 4.72
C ALA A 93 16.53 -34.56 6.07
N SER A 94 15.68 -33.54 6.12
CA SER A 94 14.94 -33.16 7.34
C SER A 94 14.04 -34.29 7.84
N ILE A 95 13.35 -35.01 6.94
CA ILE A 95 12.45 -36.10 7.31
C ILE A 95 13.23 -37.31 7.82
N ILE A 96 14.29 -37.70 7.13
CA ILE A 96 15.05 -38.90 7.48
C ILE A 96 15.93 -38.69 8.72
N TYR A 97 16.34 -37.44 9.00
CA TYR A 97 17.11 -37.10 10.20
C TYR A 97 16.21 -36.94 11.44
N ASN A 98 14.89 -36.76 11.26
CA ASN A 98 13.96 -36.60 12.36
C ASN A 98 13.84 -37.92 13.17
N PRO A 99 14.08 -37.90 14.51
CA PRO A 99 13.94 -39.08 15.36
C PRO A 99 12.53 -39.71 15.35
N GLY A 100 11.49 -38.93 15.04
CA GLY A 100 10.10 -39.41 14.96
C GLY A 100 9.69 -39.97 13.59
N ASN A 101 10.63 -40.25 12.69
CA ASN A 101 10.30 -40.77 11.38
C ASN A 101 9.75 -42.22 11.48
N PRO A 102 8.79 -42.63 10.62
CA PRO A 102 8.14 -43.93 10.73
C PRO A 102 8.93 -45.08 10.08
N PHE A 103 10.11 -44.81 9.51
CA PHE A 103 10.83 -45.75 8.64
C PHE A 103 11.82 -46.61 9.41
N LYS A 104 11.76 -47.92 9.19
CA LYS A 104 12.75 -48.90 9.65
C LYS A 104 13.96 -49.01 8.74
N ALA A 105 13.80 -48.78 7.44
CA ALA A 105 14.88 -48.80 6.47
C ALA A 105 14.47 -48.08 5.18
N ILE A 106 15.47 -47.55 4.47
CA ILE A 106 15.30 -46.95 3.14
C ILE A 106 16.22 -47.68 2.16
N ILE A 107 15.69 -48.07 1.01
CA ILE A 107 16.44 -48.80 -0.01
C ILE A 107 16.29 -48.07 -1.34
N PHE A 108 17.40 -47.58 -1.88
CA PHE A 108 17.48 -47.04 -3.22
C PHE A 108 17.85 -48.17 -4.19
N TYR A 109 17.28 -48.16 -5.39
CA TYR A 109 17.69 -49.08 -6.45
C TYR A 109 17.68 -48.41 -7.83
N ASN A 110 18.37 -49.03 -8.81
CA ASN A 110 18.58 -48.47 -10.15
C ASN A 110 19.21 -47.06 -10.10
N VAL A 111 20.20 -46.86 -9.23
CA VAL A 111 20.82 -45.54 -9.04
C VAL A 111 21.83 -45.26 -10.13
N ASP A 112 21.55 -44.26 -10.97
CA ASP A 112 22.50 -43.78 -11.98
C ASP A 112 23.81 -43.28 -11.31
N SER A 113 24.94 -43.53 -11.97
CA SER A 113 26.27 -43.07 -11.53
C SER A 113 26.34 -41.58 -11.17
N ARG A 114 25.59 -40.73 -11.88
CA ARG A 114 25.49 -39.27 -11.63
C ARG A 114 24.79 -38.94 -10.31
N ALA A 115 23.85 -39.79 -9.88
CA ALA A 115 23.11 -39.63 -8.63
C ALA A 115 23.73 -40.40 -7.45
N ARG A 116 24.73 -41.26 -7.69
CA ARG A 116 25.31 -42.15 -6.66
C ARG A 116 25.86 -41.39 -5.45
N THR A 117 26.59 -40.30 -5.67
CA THR A 117 27.10 -39.48 -4.56
C THR A 117 25.97 -38.89 -3.71
N LEU A 118 24.81 -38.58 -4.31
CA LEU A 118 23.66 -38.04 -3.58
C LEU A 118 23.04 -39.10 -2.66
N THR A 119 22.81 -40.32 -3.17
CA THR A 119 22.24 -41.41 -2.37
C THR A 119 23.19 -41.88 -1.28
N GLU A 120 24.49 -41.94 -1.57
CA GLU A 120 25.51 -42.22 -0.55
C GLU A 120 25.57 -41.15 0.53
N THR A 121 25.36 -39.88 0.17
CA THR A 121 25.30 -38.77 1.14
C THR A 121 24.08 -38.90 2.04
N PHE A 122 22.89 -39.22 1.51
CA PHE A 122 21.72 -39.50 2.34
C PHE A 122 21.97 -40.65 3.32
N ALA A 123 22.53 -41.77 2.82
CA ALA A 123 22.88 -42.90 3.66
C ALA A 123 23.88 -42.53 4.77
N ALA A 124 24.82 -41.62 4.47
CA ALA A 124 25.82 -41.18 5.43
C ALA A 124 25.27 -40.27 6.54
N ILE A 125 24.20 -39.50 6.29
CA ILE A 125 23.63 -38.56 7.27
C ILE A 125 22.85 -39.28 8.39
N VAL A 126 22.23 -40.43 8.11
CA VAL A 126 21.25 -41.10 8.97
C VAL A 126 21.75 -42.36 9.70
N GLN A 127 23.06 -42.58 9.70
CA GLN A 127 23.70 -43.86 10.05
C GLN A 127 23.23 -44.51 11.36
N ASP A 128 22.91 -43.71 12.38
CA ASP A 128 22.55 -44.22 13.71
C ASP A 128 21.02 -44.27 13.95
N THR A 129 20.22 -43.80 12.99
CA THR A 129 18.76 -43.71 13.13
C THR A 129 18.03 -44.65 12.19
N ILE A 130 18.39 -44.68 10.90
CA ILE A 130 17.73 -45.50 9.88
C ILE A 130 18.78 -46.16 8.97
N PRO A 131 18.82 -47.49 8.85
CA PRO A 131 19.66 -48.14 7.88
C PRO A 131 19.22 -47.82 6.44
N VAL A 132 20.19 -47.40 5.62
CA VAL A 132 19.97 -47.09 4.20
C VAL A 132 20.81 -48.01 3.32
N TYR A 133 20.17 -48.63 2.34
CA TYR A 133 20.81 -49.54 1.38
C TYR A 133 20.70 -49.01 -0.04
N ILE A 134 21.67 -49.34 -0.87
CA ILE A 134 21.68 -49.01 -2.30
C ILE A 134 21.91 -50.32 -3.05
N GLN A 135 20.92 -50.74 -3.83
CA GLN A 135 20.94 -51.97 -4.61
C GLN A 135 20.96 -51.68 -6.12
N GLU A 136 21.35 -52.66 -6.92
CA GLU A 136 21.41 -52.48 -8.37
C GLU A 136 20.06 -52.78 -9.02
N THR A 137 19.26 -53.70 -8.44
CA THR A 137 17.97 -54.10 -9.03
C THR A 137 16.79 -54.05 -8.05
N TYR A 138 15.58 -53.97 -8.60
CA TYR A 138 14.34 -54.09 -7.83
C TYR A 138 14.29 -55.39 -7.00
N THR A 139 14.71 -56.51 -7.59
CA THR A 139 14.68 -57.82 -6.93
C THR A 139 15.56 -57.86 -5.68
N GLU A 140 16.78 -57.34 -5.78
CA GLU A 140 17.71 -57.21 -4.65
C GLU A 140 17.16 -56.26 -3.57
N ALA A 141 16.54 -55.15 -3.98
CA ALA A 141 15.96 -54.17 -3.06
C ALA A 141 14.83 -54.77 -2.22
N VAL A 142 13.91 -55.52 -2.84
CA VAL A 142 12.83 -56.19 -2.11
C VAL A 142 13.35 -57.36 -1.26
N SER A 143 14.36 -58.09 -1.75
CA SER A 143 14.99 -59.19 -0.99
C SER A 143 15.66 -58.66 0.28
N THR A 144 16.34 -57.51 0.19
CA THR A 144 16.95 -56.81 1.33
C THR A 144 15.93 -56.52 2.43
N ILE A 145 14.73 -56.01 2.07
CA ILE A 145 13.66 -55.78 3.04
C ILE A 145 13.23 -57.08 3.72
N THR A 146 13.13 -58.17 2.94
CA THR A 146 12.71 -59.47 3.44
C THR A 146 13.73 -60.03 4.45
N GLU A 147 15.02 -59.88 4.16
CA GLU A 147 16.10 -60.23 5.09
C GLU A 147 16.05 -59.42 6.38
N LEU A 148 15.86 -58.10 6.28
CA LEU A 148 15.73 -57.22 7.46
C LEU A 148 14.53 -57.58 8.33
N LYS A 149 13.40 -57.95 7.72
CA LYS A 149 12.22 -58.42 8.45
C LYS A 149 12.47 -59.74 9.17
N ASN A 150 13.32 -60.60 8.63
CA ASN A 150 13.73 -61.86 9.23
C ASN A 150 14.83 -61.70 10.29
N GLY A 151 15.28 -60.47 10.56
CA GLY A 151 16.34 -60.17 11.54
C GLY A 151 17.76 -60.34 10.99
N THR A 152 17.91 -60.57 9.68
CA THR A 152 19.22 -60.65 9.03
C THR A 152 19.64 -59.26 8.59
N THR A 153 20.86 -58.85 8.98
CA THR A 153 21.48 -57.63 8.45
C THR A 153 22.32 -57.98 7.24
N PRO A 154 22.07 -57.36 6.07
CA PRO A 154 22.91 -57.53 4.90
C PRO A 154 24.35 -57.13 5.21
N SER A 155 25.30 -58.06 5.06
CA SER A 155 26.72 -57.79 5.26
C SER A 155 27.33 -57.29 3.96
N TYR A 156 27.63 -55.99 3.91
CA TYR A 156 28.36 -55.34 2.80
C TYR A 156 29.75 -54.86 3.23
N GLY A 157 30.27 -55.35 4.35
CA GLY A 157 31.59 -54.99 4.84
C GLY A 157 32.71 -55.53 3.95
N ASP A 158 33.72 -54.71 3.67
CA ASP A 158 34.95 -55.18 3.04
C ASP A 158 35.81 -55.88 4.11
N GLU A 159 36.22 -57.12 3.85
CA GLU A 159 37.05 -57.90 4.80
C GLU A 159 38.48 -57.32 4.91
N ASP A 160 38.92 -56.53 3.92
CA ASP A 160 40.19 -55.81 3.96
C ASP A 160 40.10 -54.60 4.92
N PRO A 161 40.87 -54.60 6.04
CA PRO A 161 40.85 -53.50 7.01
C PRO A 161 41.19 -52.13 6.41
N SER A 162 42.04 -52.08 5.38
CA SER A 162 42.43 -50.84 4.72
C SER A 162 41.27 -50.22 3.94
N ARG A 163 40.54 -51.05 3.19
CA ARG A 163 39.37 -50.62 2.44
C ARG A 163 38.20 -50.28 3.35
N ALA A 164 38.03 -51.03 4.43
CA ALA A 164 37.04 -50.71 5.48
C ALA A 164 37.31 -49.33 6.12
N ARG A 165 38.58 -49.01 6.42
CA ARG A 165 38.97 -47.67 6.90
C ARG A 165 38.67 -46.58 5.88
N GLN A 166 39.01 -46.80 4.61
CA GLN A 166 38.72 -45.85 3.53
C GLN A 166 37.21 -45.61 3.38
N ALA A 167 36.40 -46.67 3.39
CA ALA A 167 34.95 -46.58 3.31
C ALA A 167 34.34 -45.80 4.47
N THR A 168 34.87 -45.99 5.68
CA THR A 168 34.47 -45.24 6.88
C THR A 168 34.77 -43.75 6.72
N LYS A 169 36.00 -43.40 6.29
CA LYS A 169 36.38 -42.00 6.08
C LYS A 169 35.62 -41.30 4.96
N LYS A 170 35.37 -41.99 3.84
CA LYS A 170 34.49 -41.50 2.77
C LYS A 170 33.10 -41.19 3.32
N ARG A 171 32.54 -42.08 4.12
CA ARG A 171 31.20 -41.94 4.68
C ARG A 171 31.11 -40.80 5.69
N GLU A 172 32.06 -40.69 6.62
CA GLU A 172 32.17 -39.55 7.55
C GLU A 172 32.21 -38.21 6.80
N PHE A 173 33.03 -38.13 5.74
CA PHE A 173 33.12 -36.94 4.89
C PHE A 173 31.78 -36.56 4.26
N LEU A 174 31.09 -37.53 3.63
CA LEU A 174 29.78 -37.29 3.04
C LEU A 174 28.74 -36.88 4.09
N ALA A 175 28.78 -37.48 5.28
CA ALA A 175 27.87 -37.15 6.37
C ALA A 175 28.02 -35.69 6.82
N ILE A 176 29.26 -35.21 6.98
CA ILE A 176 29.56 -33.82 7.33
C ILE A 176 29.02 -32.87 6.24
N MET A 177 29.36 -33.14 4.98
CA MET A 177 28.91 -32.35 3.82
C MET A 177 27.38 -32.28 3.76
N GLY A 178 26.71 -33.41 3.93
CA GLY A 178 25.26 -33.53 3.92
C GLY A 178 24.60 -32.75 5.06
N ARG A 179 25.10 -32.90 6.29
CA ARG A 179 24.56 -32.18 7.45
C ARG A 179 24.78 -30.67 7.35
N MET A 180 25.93 -30.21 6.85
CA MET A 180 26.18 -28.79 6.64
C MET A 180 25.30 -28.22 5.51
N SER A 181 25.30 -28.85 4.33
CA SER A 181 24.65 -28.29 3.15
C SER A 181 23.15 -28.52 3.07
N TRP A 182 22.63 -29.63 3.60
CA TRP A 182 21.20 -30.00 3.48
C TRP A 182 20.43 -29.78 4.79
N LEU A 183 21.09 -29.91 5.94
CA LEU A 183 20.45 -29.69 7.25
C LEU A 183 20.84 -28.36 7.90
N GLY A 184 21.80 -27.62 7.34
CA GLY A 184 22.27 -26.35 7.91
C GLY A 184 22.94 -26.52 9.28
N MET A 185 23.39 -27.73 9.62
CA MET A 185 24.06 -28.00 10.89
C MET A 185 25.49 -27.50 10.79
N LEU A 186 25.78 -26.33 11.32
CA LEU A 186 27.12 -25.75 11.28
C LEU A 186 27.84 -25.81 12.62
N ASP A 187 27.17 -26.20 13.72
CA ASP A 187 27.78 -26.30 15.05
C ASP A 187 28.24 -27.75 15.37
N GLN A 188 28.69 -28.49 14.37
CA GLN A 188 29.03 -29.90 14.53
C GLN A 188 30.50 -30.04 14.93
N ASN A 189 30.78 -30.91 15.90
CA ASN A 189 32.16 -31.32 16.17
C ASN A 189 32.66 -32.25 15.04
N ILE A 190 33.61 -31.78 14.24
CA ILE A 190 34.26 -32.57 13.19
C ILE A 190 35.50 -33.24 13.80
N ALA A 191 35.50 -34.57 13.88
CA ALA A 191 36.65 -35.33 14.35
C ALA A 191 37.80 -35.27 13.32
N ILE A 192 38.78 -34.41 13.56
CA ILE A 192 39.94 -34.24 12.70
C ILE A 192 40.90 -35.42 12.88
N PRO A 193 41.28 -36.14 11.80
CA PRO A 193 42.33 -37.16 11.87
C PRO A 193 43.68 -36.59 12.33
N PRO A 194 44.64 -37.42 12.77
CA PRO A 194 46.02 -36.98 13.01
C PRO A 194 46.69 -36.37 11.77
N HIS A 195 47.70 -35.51 11.94
CA HIS A 195 48.36 -34.80 10.84
C HIS A 195 49.01 -35.69 9.77
N ASP A 196 49.41 -36.90 10.15
CA ASP A 196 50.01 -37.92 9.28
C ASP A 196 48.96 -38.78 8.54
N ASP A 197 47.68 -38.65 8.89
CA ASP A 197 46.60 -39.36 8.21
C ASP A 197 46.34 -38.73 6.82
N PRO A 198 46.24 -39.54 5.74
CA PRO A 198 46.01 -39.03 4.38
C PRO A 198 44.71 -38.23 4.22
N TYR A 199 43.75 -38.40 5.14
CA TYR A 199 42.47 -37.68 5.12
C TYR A 199 42.49 -36.37 5.92
N TYR A 200 43.57 -36.07 6.66
CA TYR A 200 43.69 -34.87 7.51
C TYR A 200 43.27 -33.58 6.79
N VAL A 201 43.85 -33.33 5.61
CA VAL A 201 43.64 -32.09 4.85
C VAL A 201 42.17 -31.91 4.45
N PHE A 202 41.48 -33.00 4.09
CA PHE A 202 40.08 -32.94 3.68
C PHE A 202 39.18 -32.57 4.86
N PHE A 203 39.36 -33.21 6.01
CA PHE A 203 38.56 -32.93 7.20
C PHE A 203 38.88 -31.56 7.80
N LYS A 204 40.15 -31.14 7.74
CA LYS A 204 40.55 -29.80 8.18
C LYS A 204 39.95 -28.70 7.30
N ALA A 205 39.91 -28.90 5.98
CA ALA A 205 39.24 -27.97 5.07
C ALA A 205 37.72 -27.88 5.34
N MET A 206 37.08 -29.00 5.73
CA MET A 206 35.67 -29.00 6.11
C MET A 206 35.39 -28.22 7.41
N GLU A 207 36.26 -28.35 8.40
CA GLU A 207 36.17 -27.56 9.64
C GLU A 207 36.36 -26.07 9.39
N GLN A 208 37.34 -25.69 8.56
CA GLN A 208 37.53 -24.30 8.17
C GLN A 208 36.31 -23.75 7.41
N LEU A 209 35.77 -24.51 6.44
CA LEU A 209 34.55 -24.13 5.73
C LEU A 209 33.36 -23.98 6.68
N GLN A 210 33.24 -24.84 7.68
CA GLN A 210 32.19 -24.73 8.70
C GLN A 210 32.31 -23.41 9.48
N GLN A 211 33.53 -23.06 9.91
CA GLN A 211 33.81 -21.80 10.63
C GLN A 211 33.48 -20.58 9.77
N ASP A 212 33.91 -20.57 8.50
CA ASP A 212 33.63 -19.47 7.57
C ASP A 212 32.11 -19.31 7.35
N LEU A 213 31.38 -20.42 7.19
CA LEU A 213 29.93 -20.39 7.04
C LEU A 213 29.21 -19.89 8.31
N GLN A 214 29.67 -20.29 9.50
CA GLN A 214 29.14 -19.77 10.77
C GLN A 214 29.39 -18.26 10.91
N GLU A 215 30.57 -17.79 10.52
CA GLU A 215 30.92 -16.37 10.55
C GLU A 215 30.03 -15.58 9.59
N ASN A 216 29.88 -16.04 8.34
CA ASN A 216 29.02 -15.39 7.36
C ASN A 216 27.57 -15.25 7.84
N ILE A 217 26.99 -16.33 8.38
CA ILE A 217 25.62 -16.29 8.93
C ILE A 217 25.53 -15.33 10.12
N SER A 218 26.56 -15.30 10.97
CA SER A 218 26.61 -14.39 12.10
C SER A 218 26.71 -12.92 11.66
N GLN A 219 27.47 -12.65 10.60
CA GLN A 219 27.57 -11.32 9.99
C GLN A 219 26.24 -10.90 9.38
N GLU A 220 25.62 -11.74 8.54
CA GLU A 220 24.30 -11.49 7.96
C GLU A 220 23.23 -11.23 9.03
N SER A 221 23.22 -12.01 10.13
CA SER A 221 22.30 -11.80 11.24
C SER A 221 22.50 -10.43 11.91
N ARG A 222 23.75 -9.98 12.08
CA ARG A 222 24.06 -8.67 12.66
C ARG A 222 23.62 -7.54 11.73
N GLU A 223 23.82 -7.69 10.42
CA GLU A 223 23.36 -6.71 9.43
C GLU A 223 21.83 -6.60 9.40
N LEU A 224 21.13 -7.74 9.43
CA LEU A 224 19.67 -7.77 9.50
C LEU A 224 19.15 -7.11 10.78
N ASP A 225 19.76 -7.37 11.92
CA ASP A 225 19.40 -6.73 13.19
C ASP A 225 19.65 -5.22 13.16
N PHE A 226 20.75 -4.78 12.54
CA PHE A 226 21.05 -3.37 12.35
C PHE A 226 20.00 -2.68 11.44
N ILE A 227 19.69 -3.28 10.29
CA ILE A 227 18.68 -2.78 9.35
C ILE A 227 17.32 -2.71 10.05
N ARG A 228 16.95 -3.74 10.80
CA ARG A 228 15.70 -3.80 11.54
C ARG A 228 15.59 -2.68 12.57
N LYS A 229 16.60 -2.49 13.42
CA LYS A 229 16.63 -1.42 14.42
C LYS A 229 16.50 -0.03 13.77
N ASN A 230 17.28 0.22 12.71
CA ASN A 230 17.20 1.50 11.99
C ASN A 230 15.82 1.73 11.35
N SER A 231 15.20 0.67 10.84
CA SER A 231 13.84 0.73 10.26
C SER A 231 12.79 1.02 11.33
N GLU A 232 12.90 0.40 12.52
CA GLU A 232 12.03 0.64 13.66
C GLU A 232 12.17 2.09 14.19
N GLU A 233 13.39 2.63 14.25
CA GLU A 233 13.65 4.03 14.62
C GLU A 233 13.03 5.01 13.61
N LEU A 234 13.25 4.80 12.31
CA LEU A 234 12.67 5.63 11.26
C LEU A 234 11.13 5.62 11.30
N LEU A 235 10.52 4.45 11.47
CA LEU A 235 9.06 4.34 11.62
C LEU A 235 8.56 5.10 12.85
N ARG A 236 9.31 5.08 13.95
CA ARG A 236 8.96 5.83 15.16
C ARG A 236 9.01 7.33 14.92
N GLU A 237 10.05 7.83 14.27
CA GLU A 237 10.17 9.25 13.90
C GLU A 237 9.04 9.70 12.98
N GLN A 238 8.73 8.91 11.94
CA GLN A 238 7.62 9.19 11.03
C GLN A 238 6.27 9.23 11.75
N ASN A 239 6.02 8.32 12.68
CA ASN A 239 4.80 8.33 13.48
C ASN A 239 4.69 9.58 14.36
N ILE A 240 5.79 10.02 14.99
CA ILE A 240 5.80 11.26 15.78
C ILE A 240 5.47 12.46 14.89
N GLN A 241 6.08 12.57 13.71
CA GLN A 241 5.81 13.65 12.75
C GLN A 241 4.35 13.63 12.27
N LEU A 242 3.82 12.46 11.94
CA LEU A 242 2.44 12.30 11.50
C LEU A 242 1.46 12.72 12.59
N ASN A 243 1.67 12.30 13.83
CA ASN A 243 0.83 12.67 14.96
C ASN A 243 0.87 14.19 15.21
N ALA A 244 2.05 14.81 15.13
CA ALA A 244 2.19 16.26 15.25
C ALA A 244 1.44 17.01 14.12
N GLN A 245 1.53 16.51 12.88
CA GLN A 245 0.81 17.08 11.74
C GLN A 245 -0.70 16.93 11.88
N GLN A 246 -1.18 15.79 12.37
CA GLN A 246 -2.61 15.56 12.63
C GLN A 246 -3.15 16.52 13.69
N GLU A 247 -2.42 16.74 14.78
CA GLU A 247 -2.84 17.68 15.81
C GLU A 247 -2.85 19.12 15.29
N LEU A 248 -1.84 19.52 14.50
CA LEU A 248 -1.82 20.83 13.84
C LEU A 248 -3.03 21.01 12.90
N TYR A 249 -3.34 19.99 12.09
CA TYR A 249 -4.49 20.02 11.18
C TYR A 249 -5.82 20.14 11.95
N LYS A 250 -5.94 19.45 13.09
CA LYS A 250 -7.11 19.54 13.97
C LYS A 250 -7.26 20.94 14.55
N GLN A 251 -6.17 21.56 15.02
CA GLN A 251 -6.18 22.93 15.52
C GLN A 251 -6.57 23.94 14.43
N LEU A 252 -5.99 23.81 13.23
CA LEU A 252 -6.32 24.66 12.09
C LEU A 252 -7.80 24.53 11.70
N LYS A 253 -8.33 23.30 11.66
CA LYS A 253 -9.75 23.05 11.38
C LYS A 253 -10.65 23.73 12.42
N GLN A 254 -10.30 23.66 13.70
CA GLN A 254 -11.05 24.35 14.76
C GLN A 254 -11.00 25.87 14.62
N GLN A 255 -9.85 26.45 14.25
CA GLN A 255 -9.73 27.88 14.00
C GLN A 255 -10.59 28.32 12.82
N LEU A 256 -10.54 27.57 11.70
CA LEU A 256 -11.36 27.86 10.52
C LEU A 256 -12.86 27.78 10.82
N GLU A 257 -13.32 26.78 11.58
CA GLU A 257 -14.73 26.70 11.97
C GLU A 257 -15.15 27.88 12.88
N LYS A 258 -14.28 28.30 13.81
CA LYS A 258 -14.54 29.51 14.62
C LYS A 258 -14.65 30.75 13.75
N GLU A 259 -13.71 30.97 12.84
CA GLU A 259 -13.72 32.12 11.94
C GLU A 259 -14.96 32.12 11.03
N LYS A 260 -15.31 30.96 10.45
CA LYS A 260 -16.52 30.77 9.66
C LYS A 260 -17.78 31.12 10.45
N SER A 261 -17.88 30.66 11.70
CA SER A 261 -19.02 30.96 12.58
C SER A 261 -19.13 32.46 12.89
N ALA A 262 -18.00 33.12 13.17
CA ALA A 262 -17.96 34.55 13.44
C ALA A 262 -18.36 35.39 12.20
N LEU A 263 -17.86 35.01 11.02
CA LEU A 263 -18.22 35.66 9.76
C LEU A 263 -19.71 35.47 9.44
N THR A 264 -20.25 34.27 9.68
CA THR A 264 -21.67 33.98 9.45
C THR A 264 -22.56 34.79 10.39
N SER A 265 -22.16 34.92 11.66
CA SER A 265 -22.86 35.78 12.63
C SER A 265 -22.84 37.26 12.20
N ARG A 266 -21.69 37.75 11.72
CA ARG A 266 -21.55 39.12 11.24
C ARG A 266 -22.37 39.38 9.96
N LEU A 267 -22.44 38.42 9.05
CA LEU A 267 -23.30 38.50 7.88
C LEU A 267 -24.77 38.59 8.29
N ALA A 268 -25.22 37.71 9.20
CA ALA A 268 -26.58 37.73 9.70
C ALA A 268 -26.95 39.07 10.37
N SER A 269 -26.04 39.66 11.17
CA SER A 269 -26.28 40.98 11.77
C SER A 269 -26.39 42.09 10.72
N GLN A 270 -25.52 42.06 9.70
CA GLN A 270 -25.56 43.04 8.61
C GLN A 270 -26.82 42.90 7.75
N GLU A 271 -27.27 41.67 7.47
CA GLU A 271 -28.54 41.41 6.79
C GLU A 271 -29.73 41.93 7.59
N MET A 272 -29.73 41.75 8.91
CA MET A 272 -30.77 42.31 9.79
C MET A 272 -30.78 43.84 9.74
N GLU A 273 -29.63 44.50 9.82
CA GLU A 273 -29.52 45.96 9.71
C GLU A 273 -30.01 46.48 8.35
N LEU A 274 -29.58 45.85 7.25
CA LEU A 274 -30.04 46.19 5.90
C LEU A 274 -31.55 46.02 5.75
N THR A 275 -32.11 44.94 6.32
CA THR A 275 -33.55 44.71 6.32
C THR A 275 -34.28 45.84 7.04
N ARG A 276 -33.80 46.23 8.24
CA ARG A 276 -34.38 47.34 9.03
C ARG A 276 -34.31 48.68 8.29
N ILE A 277 -33.19 48.97 7.63
CA ILE A 277 -33.03 50.19 6.82
C ILE A 277 -34.01 50.15 5.63
N SER A 278 -34.10 49.01 4.94
CA SER A 278 -35.00 48.84 3.79
C SER A 278 -36.47 49.01 4.16
N THR A 279 -36.90 48.48 5.31
CA THR A 279 -38.26 48.66 5.82
C THR A 279 -38.55 50.12 6.16
N ALA A 280 -37.63 50.82 6.83
CA ALA A 280 -37.80 52.23 7.18
C ALA A 280 -37.93 53.12 5.93
N ILE A 281 -37.11 52.87 4.89
CA ILE A 281 -37.21 53.57 3.59
C ILE A 281 -38.56 53.29 2.92
N ALA A 282 -39.03 52.03 2.96
CA ALA A 282 -40.31 51.66 2.37
C ALA A 282 -41.50 52.36 3.08
N GLU A 283 -41.47 52.41 4.42
CA GLU A 283 -42.46 53.11 5.23
C GLU A 283 -42.48 54.61 4.92
N LYS A 284 -41.31 55.29 4.93
CA LYS A 284 -41.19 56.70 4.56
C LYS A 284 -41.73 56.98 3.16
N THR A 285 -41.33 56.18 2.17
CA THR A 285 -41.83 56.32 0.79
C THR A 285 -43.36 56.18 0.72
N SER A 286 -43.92 55.23 1.48
CA SER A 286 -45.38 55.04 1.55
C SER A 286 -46.08 56.25 2.16
N THR A 287 -45.53 56.82 3.24
CA THR A 287 -46.10 58.03 3.85
C THR A 287 -46.07 59.24 2.93
N LEU A 288 -44.98 59.44 2.18
CA LEU A 288 -44.87 60.54 1.21
C LEU A 288 -45.87 60.39 0.06
N LYS A 289 -46.07 59.17 -0.44
CA LYS A 289 -47.10 58.89 -1.47
C LYS A 289 -48.50 59.18 -0.95
N HIS A 290 -48.80 58.78 0.29
CA HIS A 290 -50.09 59.06 0.90
C HIS A 290 -50.32 60.57 1.10
N LEU A 291 -49.30 61.32 1.53
CA LEU A 291 -49.37 62.78 1.60
C LEU A 291 -49.62 63.42 0.23
N LEU A 292 -48.98 62.90 -0.83
CA LEU A 292 -49.22 63.36 -2.20
C LEU A 292 -50.67 63.14 -2.64
N GLU A 293 -51.27 62.00 -2.31
CA GLU A 293 -52.69 61.72 -2.56
C GLU A 293 -53.60 62.72 -1.83
N ILE A 294 -53.35 62.97 -0.54
CA ILE A 294 -54.09 63.97 0.25
C ILE A 294 -53.99 65.35 -0.42
N ILE A 295 -52.79 65.78 -0.82
CA ILE A 295 -52.58 67.08 -1.48
C ILE A 295 -53.29 67.16 -2.84
N ARG A 296 -53.43 66.04 -3.56
CA ARG A 296 -54.20 65.98 -4.82
C ARG A 296 -55.69 66.20 -4.61
N ASP A 297 -56.24 65.78 -3.47
CA ASP A 297 -57.66 65.89 -3.16
C ASP A 297 -58.05 67.22 -2.49
N LEU A 298 -57.08 68.01 -2.02
CA LEU A 298 -57.33 69.34 -1.44
C LEU A 298 -57.77 70.37 -2.50
N ASP A 299 -58.78 71.17 -2.16
CA ASP A 299 -59.25 72.30 -2.97
C ASP A 299 -58.56 73.61 -2.53
N ILE A 300 -57.42 73.90 -3.18
CA ILE A 300 -56.51 75.02 -2.88
C ILE A 300 -56.08 75.68 -4.18
N GLU A 301 -55.55 76.90 -4.07
CA GLU A 301 -55.08 77.69 -5.21
C GLU A 301 -54.15 76.85 -6.12
N PRO A 302 -54.41 76.79 -7.44
CA PRO A 302 -53.71 75.88 -8.35
C PRO A 302 -52.19 75.99 -8.28
N GLN A 303 -51.68 77.21 -8.08
CA GLN A 303 -50.25 77.48 -8.01
C GLN A 303 -49.61 76.95 -6.72
N GLN A 304 -50.29 77.06 -5.58
CA GLN A 304 -49.84 76.51 -4.30
C GLN A 304 -49.94 74.98 -4.28
N LYS A 305 -51.02 74.43 -4.84
CA LYS A 305 -51.21 72.99 -5.02
C LYS A 305 -50.09 72.38 -5.87
N GLN A 306 -49.72 73.04 -6.97
CA GLN A 306 -48.63 72.59 -7.84
C GLN A 306 -47.25 72.67 -7.15
N GLN A 307 -47.02 73.67 -6.30
CA GLN A 307 -45.79 73.77 -5.50
C GLN A 307 -45.69 72.66 -4.43
N MET A 308 -46.80 72.34 -3.75
CA MET A 308 -46.83 71.26 -2.76
C MET A 308 -46.68 69.87 -3.41
N GLN A 309 -47.31 69.65 -4.56
CA GLN A 309 -47.15 68.41 -5.32
C GLN A 309 -45.72 68.22 -5.82
N SER A 310 -45.10 69.26 -6.39
CA SER A 310 -43.73 69.17 -6.88
C SER A 310 -42.72 68.95 -5.74
N ALA A 311 -42.95 69.54 -4.56
CA ALA A 311 -42.16 69.27 -3.36
C ALA A 311 -42.27 67.80 -2.91
N CYS A 312 -43.49 67.25 -2.83
CA CYS A 312 -43.68 65.84 -2.47
C CYS A 312 -43.13 64.88 -3.53
N GLU A 313 -43.28 65.18 -4.82
CA GLU A 313 -42.73 64.38 -5.92
C GLU A 313 -41.20 64.38 -5.90
N SER A 314 -40.57 65.52 -5.61
CA SER A 314 -39.12 65.64 -5.42
C SER A 314 -38.61 64.84 -4.21
N MET A 315 -39.36 64.83 -3.10
CA MET A 315 -39.02 64.00 -1.93
C MET A 315 -39.14 62.50 -2.22
N ILE A 316 -40.16 62.08 -2.99
CA ILE A 316 -40.31 60.68 -3.43
C ILE A 316 -39.20 60.28 -4.41
N GLU A 317 -38.83 61.16 -5.35
CA GLU A 317 -37.72 60.91 -6.28
C GLU A 317 -36.39 60.76 -5.52
N THR A 318 -36.17 61.61 -4.51
CA THR A 318 -35.01 61.53 -3.62
C THR A 318 -34.94 60.18 -2.89
N GLU A 319 -36.00 59.75 -2.21
CA GLU A 319 -36.07 58.45 -1.53
C GLU A 319 -35.90 57.27 -2.51
N MET A 320 -36.41 57.37 -3.75
CA MET A 320 -36.17 56.35 -4.78
C MET A 320 -34.69 56.26 -5.20
N ILE A 321 -34.00 57.38 -5.27
CA ILE A 321 -32.57 57.45 -5.60
C ILE A 321 -31.74 56.95 -4.41
N GLU A 322 -32.08 57.36 -3.18
CA GLU A 322 -31.48 56.85 -1.93
C GLU A 322 -31.57 55.32 -1.87
N LYS A 323 -32.74 54.74 -2.15
CA LYS A 323 -32.95 53.28 -2.21
C LYS A 323 -32.09 52.60 -3.28
N LYS A 324 -31.97 53.20 -4.46
CA LYS A 324 -31.17 52.65 -5.58
C LYS A 324 -29.67 52.71 -5.30
N LEU A 325 -29.21 53.74 -4.60
CA LEU A 325 -27.78 53.98 -4.35
C LEU A 325 -27.33 53.51 -2.96
N ASN A 326 -28.28 53.17 -2.08
CA ASN A 326 -28.08 52.76 -0.70
C ASN A 326 -27.22 53.79 0.08
N ILE A 327 -27.61 55.07 0.01
CA ILE A 327 -26.99 56.24 0.66
C ILE A 327 -28.11 57.22 1.05
N GLU A 328 -27.99 57.87 2.21
CA GLU A 328 -28.82 59.03 2.58
C GLU A 328 -28.38 60.28 1.81
N LEU A 329 -29.31 60.95 1.14
CA LEU A 329 -29.06 62.06 0.25
C LEU A 329 -29.66 63.35 0.81
N THR A 330 -28.96 64.46 0.63
CA THR A 330 -29.61 65.77 0.75
C THR A 330 -30.44 66.06 -0.52
N ALA A 331 -31.40 66.98 -0.44
CA ALA A 331 -32.17 67.41 -1.62
C ALA A 331 -31.25 67.88 -2.77
N THR A 332 -30.14 68.56 -2.44
CA THR A 332 -29.12 68.99 -3.41
C THR A 332 -28.34 67.82 -4.02
N ASP A 333 -28.12 66.74 -3.28
CA ASP A 333 -27.45 65.55 -3.81
C ASP A 333 -28.35 64.76 -4.77
N SER A 334 -29.64 64.69 -4.45
CA SER A 334 -30.66 64.09 -5.32
C SER A 334 -30.79 64.83 -6.65
N GLU A 335 -30.93 66.17 -6.60
CA GLU A 335 -31.04 67.00 -7.79
C GLU A 335 -29.80 66.88 -8.69
N PHE A 336 -28.60 66.87 -8.09
CA PHE A 336 -27.35 66.63 -8.81
C PHE A 336 -27.35 65.27 -9.50
N LEU A 337 -27.80 64.20 -8.83
CA LEU A 337 -27.84 62.86 -9.40
C LEU A 337 -28.84 62.75 -10.55
N VAL A 338 -30.00 63.40 -10.45
CA VAL A 338 -30.97 63.50 -11.56
C VAL A 338 -30.34 64.22 -12.75
N LYS A 339 -29.68 65.38 -12.51
CA LYS A 339 -28.96 66.13 -13.56
C LYS A 339 -27.86 65.29 -14.21
N LEU A 340 -27.07 64.57 -13.40
CA LEU A 340 -25.99 63.70 -13.86
C LEU A 340 -26.52 62.55 -14.71
N GLN A 341 -27.58 61.88 -14.25
CA GLN A 341 -28.18 60.76 -14.97
C GLN A 341 -28.86 61.21 -16.28
N LYS A 342 -29.53 62.37 -16.27
CA LYS A 342 -30.16 62.94 -17.47
C LYS A 342 -29.13 63.31 -18.53
N LYS A 343 -27.98 63.87 -18.13
CA LYS A 343 -26.91 64.27 -19.04
C LYS A 343 -26.06 63.08 -19.50
N HIS A 344 -25.93 62.05 -18.65
CA HIS A 344 -25.11 60.86 -18.90
C HIS A 344 -25.87 59.56 -18.58
N PRO A 345 -26.84 59.16 -19.43
CA PRO A 345 -27.67 57.97 -19.18
C PRO A 345 -26.90 56.64 -19.21
N ASN A 346 -25.66 56.64 -19.71
CA ASN A 346 -24.79 55.46 -19.84
C ASN A 346 -23.99 55.11 -18.57
N LEU A 347 -24.13 55.93 -17.51
CA LEU A 347 -23.55 55.64 -16.20
C LEU A 347 -24.41 54.62 -15.46
N ASN A 348 -23.77 53.58 -14.91
CA ASN A 348 -24.48 52.62 -14.06
C ASN A 348 -24.61 53.14 -12.61
N GLN A 349 -25.44 52.49 -11.80
CA GLN A 349 -25.70 52.91 -10.40
C GLN A 349 -24.41 53.03 -9.57
N ARG A 350 -23.45 52.11 -9.75
CA ARG A 350 -22.16 52.13 -9.07
C ARG A 350 -21.35 53.37 -9.45
N GLU A 351 -21.36 53.74 -10.72
CA GLU A 351 -20.69 54.94 -11.24
C GLU A 351 -21.38 56.23 -10.78
N LEU A 352 -22.72 56.26 -10.70
CA LEU A 352 -23.47 57.40 -10.14
C LEU A 352 -23.14 57.64 -8.67
N ARG A 353 -23.11 56.56 -7.86
CA ARG A 353 -22.69 56.61 -6.45
C ARG A 353 -21.25 57.13 -6.30
N ILE A 354 -20.34 56.65 -7.14
CA ILE A 354 -18.95 57.12 -7.15
C ILE A 354 -18.88 58.60 -7.55
N GLY A 355 -19.68 59.03 -8.54
CA GLY A 355 -19.76 60.43 -8.96
C GLY A 355 -20.20 61.36 -7.83
N LEU A 356 -21.21 60.94 -7.05
CA LEU A 356 -21.62 61.68 -5.85
C LEU A 356 -20.49 61.77 -4.82
N LEU A 357 -19.82 60.66 -4.50
CA LEU A 357 -18.72 60.68 -3.53
C LEU A 357 -17.55 61.57 -3.98
N ILE A 358 -17.26 61.62 -5.29
CA ILE A 358 -16.26 62.53 -5.86
C ILE A 358 -16.70 63.99 -5.69
N LYS A 359 -17.97 64.32 -5.93
CA LYS A 359 -18.55 65.65 -5.71
C LYS A 359 -18.51 66.07 -4.24
N LEU A 360 -18.75 65.12 -3.32
CA LEU A 360 -18.66 65.33 -1.87
C LEU A 360 -17.22 65.42 -1.35
N ASN A 361 -16.22 65.46 -2.23
CA ASN A 361 -14.79 65.60 -1.91
C ASN A 361 -14.14 64.43 -1.16
N TYR A 362 -14.73 63.23 -1.16
CA TYR A 362 -14.06 62.04 -0.62
C TYR A 362 -12.79 61.70 -1.40
N ASP A 363 -11.76 61.22 -0.70
CA ASP A 363 -10.50 60.85 -1.33
C ASP A 363 -10.62 59.49 -2.07
N THR A 364 -9.75 59.25 -3.06
CA THR A 364 -9.82 58.02 -3.88
C THR A 364 -9.72 56.75 -3.02
N ARG A 365 -9.04 56.80 -1.86
CA ARG A 365 -8.86 55.65 -0.96
C ARG A 365 -10.11 55.37 -0.13
N GLU A 366 -10.77 56.40 0.37
CA GLU A 366 -12.05 56.35 1.08
C GLU A 366 -13.15 55.83 0.17
N ILE A 367 -13.22 56.33 -1.07
CA ILE A 367 -14.18 55.83 -2.07
C ILE A 367 -13.91 54.35 -2.38
N ALA A 368 -12.65 53.97 -2.61
CA ALA A 368 -12.29 52.58 -2.89
C ALA A 368 -12.67 51.65 -1.73
N ARG A 369 -12.44 52.08 -0.48
CA ARG A 369 -12.79 51.33 0.73
C ARG A 369 -14.31 51.20 0.90
N SER A 370 -15.05 52.29 0.70
CA SER A 370 -16.52 52.32 0.81
C SER A 370 -17.20 51.41 -0.23
N ILE A 371 -16.62 51.31 -1.43
CA ILE A 371 -17.14 50.50 -2.54
C ILE A 371 -16.56 49.06 -2.54
N GLY A 372 -15.63 48.74 -1.65
CA GLY A 372 -15.04 47.40 -1.52
C GLY A 372 -14.10 46.99 -2.66
N ILE A 373 -13.27 47.91 -3.16
CA ILE A 373 -12.27 47.63 -4.22
C ILE A 373 -10.89 48.19 -3.88
N SER A 374 -9.87 47.73 -4.60
CA SER A 374 -8.53 48.31 -4.52
C SER A 374 -8.50 49.73 -5.10
N THR A 375 -7.52 50.53 -4.66
CA THR A 375 -7.26 51.88 -5.19
C THR A 375 -7.04 51.87 -6.70
N ARG A 376 -6.29 50.87 -7.21
CA ARG A 376 -6.09 50.64 -8.65
C ARG A 376 -7.40 50.30 -9.37
N GLY A 377 -8.27 49.52 -8.74
CA GLY A 377 -9.62 49.25 -9.26
C GLY A 377 -10.46 50.53 -9.36
N MET A 378 -10.31 51.43 -8.39
CA MET A 378 -10.99 52.73 -8.36
C MET A 378 -10.48 53.68 -9.46
N GLU A 379 -9.17 53.72 -9.71
CA GLU A 379 -8.59 54.47 -10.84
C GLU A 379 -9.12 53.98 -12.19
N SER A 380 -9.24 52.66 -12.37
CA SER A 380 -9.82 52.07 -13.58
C SER A 380 -11.29 52.48 -13.78
N ILE A 381 -12.08 52.55 -12.70
CA ILE A 381 -13.46 53.06 -12.76
C ILE A 381 -13.47 54.55 -13.12
N ARG A 382 -12.63 55.38 -12.50
CA ARG A 382 -12.53 56.82 -12.83
C ARG A 382 -12.19 57.04 -14.30
N TYR A 383 -11.27 56.26 -14.85
CA TYR A 383 -10.93 56.32 -16.27
C TYR A 383 -12.12 55.95 -17.17
N ARG A 384 -12.87 54.88 -16.83
CA ARG A 384 -14.08 54.51 -17.57
C ARG A 384 -15.16 55.58 -17.49
N MET A 385 -15.39 56.15 -16.31
CA MET A 385 -16.32 57.26 -16.12
C MET A 385 -15.90 58.48 -16.94
N HIS A 386 -14.61 58.82 -16.95
CA HIS A 386 -14.06 59.92 -17.73
C HIS A 386 -14.34 59.76 -19.24
N LYS A 387 -14.14 58.55 -19.78
CA LYS A 387 -14.49 58.21 -21.17
C LYS A 387 -16.01 58.25 -21.43
N LYS A 388 -16.83 57.72 -20.52
CA LYS A 388 -18.30 57.69 -20.65
C LYS A 388 -18.94 59.09 -20.60
N ILE A 389 -18.37 59.99 -19.80
CA ILE A 389 -18.80 61.39 -19.65
C ILE A 389 -18.27 62.26 -20.81
N GLY A 390 -17.30 61.75 -21.59
CA GLY A 390 -16.76 62.44 -22.77
C GLY A 390 -15.76 63.55 -22.43
N LEU A 391 -15.05 63.44 -21.30
CA LEU A 391 -14.09 64.44 -20.87
C LEU A 391 -12.79 64.39 -21.69
N SER A 392 -12.20 65.56 -21.95
CA SER A 392 -10.88 65.63 -22.62
C SER A 392 -9.75 65.23 -21.68
N ARG A 393 -8.58 64.84 -22.21
CA ARG A 393 -7.45 64.28 -21.43
C ARG A 393 -7.00 65.16 -20.25
N HIS A 394 -7.22 66.47 -20.34
CA HIS A 394 -6.81 67.44 -19.31
C HIS A 394 -7.96 67.88 -18.40
N GLN A 395 -9.20 67.45 -18.66
CA GLN A 395 -10.34 67.78 -17.81
C GLN A 395 -10.44 66.83 -16.62
N SER A 396 -10.53 67.42 -15.43
CA SER A 396 -10.77 66.68 -14.19
C SER A 396 -12.24 66.29 -14.08
N ILE A 397 -12.50 65.00 -13.89
CA ILE A 397 -13.85 64.50 -13.59
C ILE A 397 -14.46 65.18 -12.35
N LYS A 398 -13.63 65.54 -11.37
CA LYS A 398 -14.09 66.24 -10.16
C LYS A 398 -14.60 67.64 -10.48
N SER A 399 -13.84 68.41 -11.27
CA SER A 399 -14.23 69.77 -11.67
C SER A 399 -15.53 69.75 -12.46
N TYR A 400 -15.64 68.82 -13.42
CA TYR A 400 -16.86 68.64 -14.21
C TYR A 400 -18.10 68.35 -13.36
N LEU A 401 -17.99 67.42 -12.40
CA LEU A 401 -19.11 67.06 -11.53
C LEU A 401 -19.52 68.22 -10.62
N ASN A 402 -18.56 69.02 -10.13
CA ASN A 402 -18.86 70.21 -9.34
C ASN A 402 -19.54 71.30 -10.17
N GLU A 403 -19.07 71.56 -11.40
CA GLU A 403 -19.72 72.51 -12.32
C GLU A 403 -21.17 72.10 -12.63
N LEU A 404 -21.40 70.81 -12.89
CA LEU A 404 -22.74 70.29 -13.17
C LEU A 404 -23.69 70.47 -11.97
N ALA A 405 -23.17 70.41 -10.74
CA ALA A 405 -23.95 70.62 -9.53
C ALA A 405 -24.32 72.11 -9.30
N MET A 406 -23.53 73.06 -9.82
CA MET A 406 -23.75 74.50 -9.62
C MET A 406 -24.62 75.17 -10.70
N THR A 407 -24.82 74.52 -11.84
CA THR A 407 -25.76 75.01 -12.87
C THR A 407 -27.21 74.82 -12.43
N ALA A 408 -27.95 75.93 -12.33
CA ALA A 408 -29.38 75.99 -12.00
C ALA A 408 -30.23 75.20 -13.00
#